data_AF-A0A1J3KAT3-F1
#
_entry.id   AF-A0A1J3KAT3-F1
#
_cell.length_a   1.000
_cell.length_b   1.000
_cell.length_c   1.000
_cell.angle_alpha   90.00
_cell.angle_beta   90.00
_cell.angle_gamma   90.00
#
_symmetry.space_group_name_H-M   'P 1'
#
loop_
_entity.id
_entity.type
_entity.pdbx_description
1 polymer ?
#
loop_
_entity_poly.entity_id
_entity_poly.type
_entity_poly.pdbx_seq_one_letter_code
_entity_poly.pdbx_strand_id
1 'polypeptide(L)'
;IDSTASHKAGEIDEDPALLRGEVKRLEGKIHNLNSALEGKKKENSEVSDQLQQCKEQLEEDKVKRWEAMKEISATQKLLKLKSEECVQLTSQCAKLQDRTMALAKELAALKLVSDLSLEEDDVLKLALLGNTAKTKDTIDTLVKSLVIRNRSYKELLAKCNQLG
;
A
#
# COMPACT_ATOMS: atom_id res chain seq x y z
N ILE A 1 91.62 -45.31 -40.66
CA ILE A 1 90.53 -46.30 -40.81
C ILE A 1 89.99 -46.51 -39.41
N ASP A 2 88.69 -46.35 -39.28
CA ASP A 2 88.02 -45.66 -38.18
C ASP A 2 88.03 -46.31 -36.80
N SER A 3 88.18 -45.44 -35.81
CA SER A 3 88.01 -45.70 -34.38
C SER A 3 86.56 -46.06 -34.06
N THR A 4 86.37 -47.27 -33.56
CA THR A 4 85.15 -47.70 -32.88
C THR A 4 85.21 -47.25 -31.42
N ALA A 5 84.47 -46.19 -31.08
CA ALA A 5 84.25 -45.78 -29.69
C ALA A 5 82.81 -46.12 -29.27
N SER A 6 82.69 -47.36 -28.80
CA SER A 6 81.59 -47.89 -27.98
C SER A 6 81.26 -46.92 -26.84
N HIS A 7 80.08 -46.30 -26.89
CA HIS A 7 79.52 -45.58 -25.74
C HIS A 7 78.88 -46.61 -24.81
N LYS A 8 79.73 -47.13 -23.92
CA LYS A 8 79.39 -47.93 -22.75
C LYS A 8 78.41 -47.14 -21.88
N ALA A 9 77.36 -47.82 -21.43
CA ALA A 9 76.46 -47.33 -20.39
C ALA A 9 77.30 -46.80 -19.21
N GLY A 10 77.15 -45.51 -18.91
CA GLY A 10 77.74 -44.92 -17.73
C GLY A 10 77.02 -45.45 -16.50
N GLU A 11 77.65 -46.35 -15.76
CA GLU A 11 77.32 -46.58 -14.35
C GLU A 11 77.60 -45.27 -13.62
N ILE A 12 76.52 -44.60 -13.20
CA ILE A 12 76.59 -43.49 -12.26
C ILE A 12 76.86 -44.15 -10.90
N ASP A 13 78.10 -44.08 -10.42
CA ASP A 13 78.45 -44.47 -9.06
C ASP A 13 77.93 -43.39 -8.10
N GLU A 14 76.64 -43.47 -7.75
CA GLU A 14 75.98 -42.53 -6.82
C GLU A 14 76.29 -42.94 -5.38
N ASP A 15 76.88 -42.02 -4.60
CA ASP A 15 77.18 -42.22 -3.17
C ASP A 15 75.91 -42.68 -2.42
N PRO A 16 75.90 -43.89 -1.82
CA PRO A 16 74.76 -44.42 -1.07
C PRO A 16 74.26 -43.49 0.04
N ALA A 17 75.10 -42.61 0.58
CA ALA A 17 74.69 -41.62 1.57
C ALA A 17 73.85 -40.48 0.97
N LEU A 18 74.18 -40.01 -0.25
CA LEU A 18 73.42 -38.98 -0.96
C LEU A 18 72.04 -39.50 -1.37
N LEU A 19 71.98 -40.74 -1.86
CA LEU A 19 70.70 -41.39 -2.20
C LEU A 19 69.77 -41.53 -0.99
N ARG A 20 70.30 -41.92 0.18
CA ARG A 20 69.51 -41.96 1.43
C ARG A 20 69.00 -40.58 1.84
N GLY A 21 69.81 -39.54 1.68
CA GLY A 21 69.39 -38.16 1.95
C GLY A 21 68.25 -37.71 1.03
N GLU A 22 68.34 -38.05 -0.25
CA GLU A 22 67.34 -37.72 -1.25
C GLU A 22 66.02 -38.47 -1.04
N VAL A 23 66.07 -39.77 -0.72
CA VAL A 23 64.87 -40.55 -0.35
C VAL A 23 64.15 -39.89 0.82
N LYS A 24 64.86 -39.54 1.90
CA LYS A 24 64.27 -38.88 3.06
C LYS A 24 63.64 -37.53 2.73
N ARG A 25 64.26 -36.77 1.81
CA ARG A 25 63.71 -35.48 1.32
C ARG A 25 62.43 -35.69 0.52
N LEU A 26 62.40 -36.70 -0.36
CA LEU A 26 61.24 -37.06 -1.17
C LEU A 26 60.09 -37.58 -0.30
N GLU A 27 60.37 -38.43 0.68
CA GLU A 27 59.39 -38.91 1.66
C GLU A 27 58.74 -37.74 2.42
N GLY A 28 59.54 -36.77 2.90
CA GLY A 28 59.02 -35.55 3.53
C GLY A 28 58.15 -34.71 2.59
N LYS A 29 58.54 -34.60 1.31
CA LYS A 29 57.74 -33.89 0.30
C LYS A 29 56.40 -34.60 0.02
N ILE A 30 56.42 -35.94 -0.09
CA ILE A 30 55.21 -36.75 -0.26
C ILE A 30 54.28 -36.60 0.94
N HIS A 31 54.81 -36.66 2.16
CA HIS A 31 54.01 -36.48 3.37
C HIS A 31 53.31 -35.11 3.42
N ASN A 32 54.04 -34.04 3.10
CA ASN A 32 53.49 -32.69 3.06
C ASN A 32 52.43 -32.52 1.95
N LEU A 33 52.68 -33.07 0.75
CA LEU A 33 51.73 -33.04 -0.36
C LEU A 33 50.45 -33.82 -0.02
N ASN A 34 50.56 -34.99 0.60
CA ASN A 34 49.41 -35.78 1.03
C ASN A 34 48.58 -35.03 2.08
N SER A 35 49.22 -34.37 3.05
CA SER A 35 48.53 -33.56 4.05
C SER A 35 47.79 -32.37 3.42
N ALA A 36 48.42 -31.69 2.47
CA ALA A 36 47.80 -30.58 1.75
C ALA A 36 46.63 -31.05 0.86
N LEU A 37 46.77 -32.21 0.21
CA LEU A 37 45.72 -32.81 -0.62
C LEU A 37 44.49 -33.17 0.21
N GLU A 38 44.68 -33.79 1.38
CA GLU A 38 43.56 -34.14 2.26
C GLU A 38 42.86 -32.88 2.81
N GLY A 39 43.63 -31.84 3.15
CA GLY A 39 43.08 -30.53 3.50
C GLY A 39 42.21 -29.94 2.38
N LYS A 40 42.71 -29.95 1.14
CA LYS A 40 41.96 -29.47 -0.03
C LYS A 40 40.72 -30.30 -0.33
N LYS A 41 40.79 -31.62 -0.13
CA LYS A 41 39.64 -32.51 -0.30
C LYS A 41 38.53 -32.18 0.70
N LYS A 42 38.88 -31.91 1.95
CA LYS A 42 37.94 -31.50 2.99
C LYS A 42 37.31 -30.13 2.69
N GLU A 43 38.12 -29.13 2.34
CA GLU A 43 37.60 -27.81 1.92
C GLU A 43 36.64 -27.95 0.72
N ASN A 44 36.97 -28.79 -0.26
CA ASN A 44 36.14 -29.01 -1.43
C ASN A 44 34.79 -29.66 -1.08
N SER A 45 34.76 -30.62 -0.14
CA SER A 45 33.49 -31.17 0.35
C SER A 45 32.65 -30.12 1.07
N GLU A 46 33.26 -29.30 1.94
CA GLU A 46 32.53 -28.27 2.68
C GLU A 46 31.93 -27.21 1.75
N VAL A 47 32.69 -26.77 0.74
CA VAL A 47 32.20 -25.82 -0.29
C VAL A 47 31.08 -26.45 -1.13
N SER A 48 31.20 -27.73 -1.48
CA SER A 48 30.15 -28.44 -2.21
C SER A 48 28.84 -28.50 -1.43
N ASP A 49 28.91 -28.78 -0.13
CA ASP A 49 27.73 -28.83 0.75
C ASP A 49 27.09 -27.45 0.91
N GLN A 50 27.89 -26.40 1.11
CA GLN A 50 27.40 -25.02 1.17
C GLN A 50 26.74 -24.60 -0.15
N LEU A 51 27.31 -24.96 -1.29
CA LEU A 51 26.73 -24.67 -2.60
C LEU A 51 25.36 -25.35 -2.76
N GLN A 52 25.21 -26.58 -2.29
CA GLN A 52 23.94 -27.29 -2.34
C GLN A 52 22.88 -26.62 -1.47
N GLN A 53 23.23 -26.25 -0.24
CA GLN A 53 22.33 -25.51 0.67
C GLN A 53 21.89 -24.17 0.08
N CYS A 54 22.83 -23.40 -0.49
CA CYS A 54 22.52 -22.13 -1.15
C CYS A 54 21.56 -22.30 -2.33
N LYS A 55 21.68 -23.38 -3.11
CA LYS A 55 20.75 -23.66 -4.22
C LYS A 55 19.35 -23.97 -3.72
N GLU A 56 19.24 -24.79 -2.67
CA GLU A 56 17.96 -25.14 -2.06
C GLU A 56 17.25 -23.91 -1.49
N GLN A 57 17.98 -23.07 -0.76
CA GLN A 57 17.44 -21.82 -0.22
C GLN A 57 16.99 -20.86 -1.32
N LEU A 58 17.77 -20.75 -2.41
CA LEU A 58 17.43 -19.89 -3.54
C LEU A 58 16.12 -20.31 -4.20
N GLU A 59 15.86 -21.61 -4.37
CA GLU A 59 14.61 -22.09 -4.93
C GLU A 59 13.42 -21.83 -3.99
N GLU A 60 13.59 -22.02 -2.68
CA GLU A 60 12.56 -21.68 -1.69
C GLU A 60 12.22 -20.17 -1.72
N ASP A 61 13.26 -19.32 -1.75
CA ASP A 61 13.10 -17.87 -1.78
C ASP A 61 12.43 -17.37 -3.06
N LYS A 62 12.69 -18.02 -4.21
CA LYS A 62 12.00 -17.72 -5.47
C LYS A 62 10.51 -17.99 -5.36
N VAL A 63 10.10 -19.11 -4.77
CA VAL A 63 8.69 -19.46 -4.57
C VAL A 63 8.02 -18.43 -3.65
N LYS A 64 8.60 -18.17 -2.47
CA LYS A 64 8.09 -17.16 -1.53
C LYS A 64 7.95 -15.78 -2.16
N ARG A 65 8.95 -15.36 -2.95
CA ARG A 65 8.92 -14.08 -3.67
C ARG A 65 7.81 -14.03 -4.71
N TRP A 66 7.57 -15.11 -5.43
CA TRP A 66 6.50 -15.17 -6.43
C TRP A 66 5.12 -15.09 -5.77
N GLU A 67 4.91 -15.80 -4.67
CA GLU A 67 3.67 -15.76 -3.89
C GLU A 67 3.40 -14.35 -3.36
N ALA A 68 4.40 -13.73 -2.72
CA ALA A 68 4.29 -12.36 -2.23
C ALA A 68 3.96 -11.36 -3.35
N MET A 69 4.58 -11.50 -4.53
CA MET A 69 4.27 -10.65 -5.68
C MET A 69 2.82 -10.82 -6.17
N LYS A 70 2.29 -12.05 -6.13
CA LYS A 70 0.90 -12.33 -6.50
C LYS A 70 -0.07 -11.68 -5.50
N GLU A 71 0.20 -11.80 -4.21
CA GLU A 71 -0.59 -11.16 -3.15
C GLU A 71 -0.57 -9.64 -3.23
N ILE A 72 0.60 -9.03 -3.47
CA ILE A 72 0.74 -7.59 -3.68
C ILE A 72 -0.11 -7.15 -4.88
N SER A 73 -0.03 -7.86 -6.01
CA SER A 73 -0.82 -7.51 -7.20
C SER A 73 -2.33 -7.60 -6.95
N ALA A 74 -2.78 -8.65 -6.23
CA ALA A 74 -4.18 -8.79 -5.86
C ALA A 74 -4.66 -7.65 -4.95
N THR A 75 -3.85 -7.31 -3.94
CA THR A 75 -4.13 -6.24 -2.98
C THR A 75 -4.18 -4.87 -3.66
N GLN A 76 -3.25 -4.59 -4.58
CA GLN A 76 -3.24 -3.35 -5.35
C GLN A 76 -4.49 -3.19 -6.21
N LYS A 77 -4.96 -4.27 -6.86
CA LYS A 77 -6.21 -4.25 -7.63
C LYS A 77 -7.42 -3.96 -6.74
N LEU A 78 -7.50 -4.62 -5.58
CA LEU A 78 -8.60 -4.40 -4.64
C LEU A 78 -8.59 -2.97 -4.09
N LEU A 79 -7.41 -2.44 -3.75
CA LEU A 79 -7.24 -1.07 -3.28
C LEU A 79 -7.74 -0.06 -4.32
N LYS A 80 -7.40 -0.26 -5.59
CA LYS A 80 -7.87 0.61 -6.68
C LYS A 80 -9.40 0.61 -6.78
N LEU A 81 -10.03 -0.56 -6.78
CA LEU A 81 -11.49 -0.69 -6.82
C LEU A 81 -12.15 0.01 -5.63
N LYS A 82 -11.61 -0.17 -4.43
CA LYS A 82 -12.15 0.46 -3.22
C LYS A 82 -11.97 1.97 -3.22
N SER A 83 -10.87 2.46 -3.78
CA SER A 83 -10.65 3.91 -3.95
C SER A 83 -11.66 4.52 -4.92
N GLU A 84 -11.94 3.86 -6.05
CA GLU A 84 -12.93 4.31 -7.04
C GLU A 84 -14.35 4.33 -6.45
N GLU A 85 -14.72 3.28 -5.71
CA GLU A 85 -15.99 3.18 -4.98
C GLU A 85 -16.14 4.33 -3.95
N CYS A 86 -15.07 4.64 -3.21
CA CYS A 86 -15.08 5.73 -2.22
C CYS A 86 -15.34 7.10 -2.87
N VAL A 87 -14.70 7.38 -4.02
CA VAL A 87 -14.93 8.61 -4.78
C VAL A 87 -16.38 8.69 -5.28
N GLN A 88 -16.91 7.57 -5.80
CA GLN A 88 -18.28 7.50 -6.28
C GLN A 88 -19.29 7.76 -5.15
N LEU A 89 -19.13 7.09 -4.01
CA LEU A 89 -20.00 7.26 -2.84
C LEU A 89 -19.92 8.68 -2.28
N THR A 90 -18.72 9.27 -2.22
CA THR A 90 -18.54 10.66 -1.80
C THR A 90 -19.32 11.62 -2.70
N SER A 91 -19.27 11.43 -4.02
CA SER A 91 -20.05 12.24 -4.97
C SER A 91 -21.56 12.05 -4.80
N GLN A 92 -22.01 10.83 -4.56
CA GLN A 92 -23.43 10.56 -4.31
C GLN A 92 -23.91 11.19 -3.00
N CYS A 93 -23.13 11.10 -1.92
CA CYS A 93 -23.43 11.76 -0.66
C CYS A 93 -23.56 13.27 -0.81
N ALA A 94 -22.64 13.92 -1.54
CA ALA A 94 -22.74 15.35 -1.82
C ALA A 94 -24.03 15.71 -2.58
N LYS A 95 -24.36 14.97 -3.63
CA LYS A 95 -25.62 15.18 -4.39
C LYS A 95 -26.86 14.98 -3.54
N LEU A 96 -26.86 13.97 -2.66
CA LEU A 96 -27.97 13.72 -1.73
C LEU A 96 -28.09 14.83 -0.70
N GLN A 97 -26.97 15.34 -0.17
CA GLN A 97 -26.97 16.46 0.76
C GLN A 97 -27.52 17.73 0.10
N ASP A 98 -27.11 18.04 -1.13
CA ASP A 98 -27.62 19.17 -1.90
C ASP A 98 -29.13 19.05 -2.14
N ARG A 99 -29.59 17.86 -2.53
CA ARG A 99 -31.03 17.58 -2.74
C ARG A 99 -31.81 17.69 -1.44
N THR A 100 -31.31 17.15 -0.34
CA THR A 100 -31.96 17.25 0.97
C THR A 100 -32.06 18.71 1.42
N MET A 101 -31.01 19.51 1.21
CA MET A 101 -31.05 20.94 1.51
C MET A 101 -32.06 21.69 0.63
N ALA A 102 -32.12 21.39 -0.68
CA ALA A 102 -33.11 21.98 -1.59
C ALA A 102 -34.55 21.65 -1.18
N LEU A 103 -34.84 20.38 -0.87
CA LEU A 103 -36.15 19.94 -0.38
C LEU A 103 -36.51 20.60 0.96
N ALA A 104 -35.55 20.74 1.87
CA ALA A 104 -35.78 21.42 3.14
C ALA A 104 -36.15 22.90 2.93
N LYS A 105 -35.50 23.59 1.98
CA LYS A 105 -35.84 24.95 1.58
C LYS A 105 -37.24 25.06 0.97
N GLU A 106 -37.60 24.14 0.07
CA GLU A 106 -38.94 24.09 -0.53
C GLU A 106 -40.03 23.86 0.53
N LEU A 107 -39.80 22.93 1.47
CA LEU A 107 -40.71 22.67 2.58
C LEU A 107 -40.83 23.89 3.51
N ALA A 108 -39.73 24.56 3.80
CA ALA A 108 -39.75 25.79 4.60
C ALA A 108 -40.53 26.91 3.91
N ALA A 109 -40.30 27.13 2.61
CA ALA A 109 -41.04 28.11 1.82
C ALA A 109 -42.55 27.78 1.78
N LEU A 110 -42.90 26.51 1.55
CA LEU A 110 -44.29 26.08 1.56
C LEU A 110 -44.95 26.34 2.92
N LYS A 111 -44.29 25.97 4.02
CA LYS A 111 -44.79 26.16 5.38
C LYS A 111 -44.95 27.64 5.73
N LEU A 112 -44.00 28.49 5.36
CA LEU A 112 -44.09 29.96 5.53
C LEU A 112 -45.30 30.56 4.80
N VAL A 113 -45.72 29.97 3.68
CA VAL A 113 -46.87 30.46 2.90
C VAL A 113 -48.20 29.89 3.42
N SER A 114 -48.25 28.62 3.79
CA SER A 114 -49.51 27.91 4.10
C SER A 114 -49.91 27.95 5.57
N ASP A 115 -48.97 28.03 6.50
CA ASP A 115 -49.23 27.95 7.93
C ASP A 115 -49.34 29.34 8.57
N LEU A 116 -50.58 29.79 8.81
CA LEU A 116 -50.84 31.06 9.49
C LEU A 116 -50.57 30.98 11.00
N SER A 117 -50.45 29.78 11.56
CA SER A 117 -50.27 29.53 12.99
C SER A 117 -48.82 29.60 13.45
N LEU A 118 -47.87 29.76 12.54
CA LEU A 118 -46.45 29.93 12.87
C LEU A 118 -46.21 31.11 13.81
N GLU A 119 -45.40 30.86 14.83
CA GLU A 119 -44.83 31.88 15.70
C GLU A 119 -43.68 32.61 14.99
N GLU A 120 -43.38 33.82 15.45
CA GLU A 120 -42.32 34.66 14.85
C GLU A 120 -40.96 33.95 14.83
N ASP A 121 -40.63 33.23 15.91
CA ASP A 121 -39.38 32.46 16.01
C ASP A 121 -39.31 31.33 14.96
N ASP A 122 -40.44 30.68 14.66
CA ASP A 122 -40.48 29.62 13.66
C ASP A 122 -40.43 30.20 12.24
N VAL A 123 -41.07 31.35 12.00
CA VAL A 123 -40.94 32.12 10.75
C VAL A 123 -39.47 32.48 10.52
N LEU A 124 -38.78 32.97 11.56
CA LEU A 124 -37.37 33.32 11.49
C LEU A 124 -36.48 32.10 11.18
N LYS A 125 -36.65 30.98 11.90
CA LYS A 125 -35.87 29.75 11.66
C LYS A 125 -36.04 29.23 10.24
N LEU A 126 -37.28 29.20 9.74
CA LEU A 126 -37.57 28.74 8.38
C LEU A 126 -37.01 29.69 7.32
N ALA A 127 -37.09 31.01 7.52
CA ALA A 127 -36.55 32.00 6.60
C ALA A 127 -35.00 32.01 6.56
N LEU A 128 -34.34 31.60 7.65
CA LEU A 128 -32.89 31.44 7.72
C LEU A 128 -32.38 30.17 7.03
N LEU A 129 -33.26 29.20 6.73
CA LEU A 129 -32.85 27.88 6.28
C LEU A 129 -32.07 27.92 4.95
N GLY A 130 -30.77 27.66 5.05
CA GLY A 130 -29.85 27.64 3.92
C GLY A 130 -29.63 29.01 3.24
N ASN A 131 -29.88 30.09 3.98
CA ASN A 131 -29.54 31.46 3.63
C ASN A 131 -28.25 31.90 4.34
N THR A 132 -27.48 32.79 3.71
CA THR A 132 -26.20 33.29 4.25
C THR A 132 -26.36 34.64 4.94
N ALA A 133 -25.38 35.04 5.75
CA ALA A 133 -25.38 36.31 6.49
C ALA A 133 -25.65 37.56 5.63
N LYS A 134 -25.38 37.51 4.31
CA LYS A 134 -25.64 38.61 3.36
C LYS A 134 -27.13 38.90 3.12
N THR A 135 -28.04 38.03 3.56
CA THR A 135 -29.49 38.14 3.32
C THR A 135 -30.28 38.58 4.56
N LYS A 136 -29.59 38.97 5.63
CA LYS A 136 -30.21 39.25 6.94
C LYS A 136 -31.31 40.31 6.87
N ASP A 137 -31.06 41.47 6.26
CA ASP A 137 -32.05 42.54 6.19
C ASP A 137 -33.30 42.15 5.37
N THR A 138 -33.10 41.35 4.32
CA THR A 138 -34.18 40.78 3.51
C THR A 138 -35.01 39.79 4.32
N ILE A 139 -34.35 38.95 5.11
CA ILE A 139 -35.01 37.98 6.01
C ILE A 139 -35.80 38.72 7.09
N ASP A 140 -35.23 39.74 7.74
CA ASP A 140 -35.92 40.52 8.78
C ASP A 140 -37.17 41.21 8.21
N THR A 141 -37.08 41.73 6.99
CA THR A 141 -38.23 42.33 6.28
C THR A 141 -39.30 41.28 5.96
N LEU A 142 -38.88 40.09 5.50
CA LEU A 142 -39.79 38.98 5.21
C LEU A 142 -40.51 38.49 6.47
N VAL A 143 -39.77 38.29 7.57
CA VAL A 143 -40.31 37.83 8.87
C VAL A 143 -41.39 38.80 9.35
N LYS A 144 -41.07 40.10 9.41
CA LYS A 144 -42.05 41.14 9.80
C LYS A 144 -43.30 41.12 8.91
N SER A 145 -43.11 41.02 7.60
CA SER A 145 -44.22 41.01 6.64
C SER A 145 -45.13 39.78 6.81
N LEU A 146 -44.54 38.60 7.00
CA LEU A 146 -45.29 37.36 7.19
C LEU A 146 -46.04 37.31 8.53
N VAL A 147 -45.42 37.80 9.61
CA VAL A 147 -46.08 37.90 10.93
C VAL A 147 -47.30 38.81 10.87
N ILE A 148 -47.18 39.98 10.23
CA ILE A 148 -48.30 40.91 10.02
C ILE A 148 -49.38 40.24 9.17
N ARG A 149 -49.00 39.65 8.03
CA ARG A 149 -49.92 38.92 7.14
C ARG A 149 -50.71 37.86 7.90
N ASN A 150 -50.05 37.02 8.69
CA ASN A 150 -50.67 35.95 9.46
C ASN A 150 -51.68 36.49 10.49
N ARG A 151 -51.32 37.56 11.20
CA ARG A 151 -52.23 38.24 12.14
C ARG A 151 -53.47 38.77 11.43
N SER A 152 -53.30 39.51 10.34
CA SER A 152 -54.40 40.10 9.57
C SER A 152 -55.34 39.03 9.00
N TYR A 153 -54.82 37.92 8.46
CA TYR A 153 -55.67 36.84 7.95
C TYR A 153 -56.46 36.14 9.06
N LYS A 154 -55.86 35.90 10.23
CA LYS A 154 -56.58 35.33 11.39
C LYS A 154 -57.72 36.24 11.84
N GLU A 155 -57.47 37.55 11.94
CA GLU A 155 -58.50 38.53 12.29
C GLU A 155 -59.63 38.56 11.25
N LEU A 156 -59.28 38.52 9.96
CA LEU A 156 -60.28 38.48 8.88
C LEU A 156 -61.11 37.20 8.95
N LEU A 157 -60.48 36.03 9.12
CA LEU A 157 -61.17 34.75 9.29
C LEU A 157 -62.11 34.76 10.50
N ALA A 158 -61.66 35.33 11.63
CA ALA A 158 -62.50 35.46 12.82
C ALA A 158 -63.74 36.31 12.56
N LYS A 159 -63.61 37.43 11.82
CA LYS A 159 -64.76 38.27 11.43
C LYS A 159 -65.69 37.54 10.47
N CYS A 160 -65.16 36.83 9.47
CA CYS A 160 -65.99 36.03 8.55
C CYS A 160 -66.79 34.97 9.30
N ASN A 161 -66.18 34.29 10.28
CA ASN A 161 -66.84 33.29 11.11
C ASN A 161 -67.94 33.87 12.03
N GLN A 162 -67.95 35.19 12.28
CA GLN A 162 -69.01 35.87 13.05
C GLN A 162 -70.18 36.32 12.16
N LEU A 163 -70.00 36.34 10.84
CA LEU A 163 -70.98 36.81 9.87
C LEU A 163 -71.83 35.69 9.24
N GLY A 164 -71.50 34.43 9.51
CA GLY A 164 -72.27 33.24 9.16
C GLY A 164 -72.71 32.48 10.40
#